data_AF-A0A7K3ZLQ4-F1
#
_entry.id   AF-A0A7K3ZLQ4-F1
#
_cell.length_a   1.000
_cell.length_b   1.000
_cell.length_c   1.000
_cell.angle_alpha   90.00
_cell.angle_beta   90.00
_cell.angle_gamma   90.00
#
_symmetry.space_group_name_H-M   'P 1'
#
loop_
_entity.id
_entity.type
_entity.pdbx_description
1 polymer ?
#
loop_
_entity_poly.entity_id
_entity_poly.type
_entity_poly.pdbx_seq_one_letter_code
_entity_poly.pdbx_strand_id
1 'polypeptide(L)'
;MPQPAKTRPKQKNKPKLKPKAQVQAPSITTKKEYWIVLTAVLAVVTAVFGVTAGFSLVRTALLIVTVVVVIGFVGLIRTGKSDLSLSKRATFIFAGASVIGFAIWAALTLSGAVTPIAVEAGEEFYAVNSLVTCLTGGAWIGELLGRSRWIQSRLFLNMKN
;
A
#
# COMPACT_ATOMS: atom_id res chain seq x y z
N MET A 1 -50.94 43.44 -34.21
CA MET A 1 -50.97 42.97 -32.81
C MET A 1 -50.27 41.61 -32.71
N PRO A 2 -49.62 41.31 -31.58
CA PRO A 2 -48.49 40.38 -31.44
C PRO A 2 -48.91 38.90 -31.28
N GLN A 3 -47.99 37.97 -31.58
CA GLN A 3 -48.15 36.51 -31.45
C GLN A 3 -48.37 36.06 -29.99
N PRO A 4 -48.80 34.79 -29.78
CA PRO A 4 -47.98 33.95 -28.92
C PRO A 4 -47.67 32.56 -29.48
N ALA A 5 -46.39 32.23 -29.35
CA ALA A 5 -45.75 30.96 -29.63
C ALA A 5 -46.33 29.80 -28.78
N LYS A 6 -46.48 28.64 -29.42
CA LYS A 6 -46.76 27.36 -28.73
C LYS A 6 -45.56 27.00 -27.85
N THR A 7 -45.78 27.01 -26.54
CA THR A 7 -44.84 26.62 -25.49
C THR A 7 -44.57 25.11 -25.53
N ARG A 8 -43.29 24.74 -25.70
CA ARG A 8 -42.79 23.39 -25.36
C ARG A 8 -42.95 23.17 -23.85
N PRO A 9 -43.38 21.99 -23.39
CA PRO A 9 -43.43 21.70 -21.96
C PRO A 9 -42.00 21.63 -21.40
N LYS A 10 -41.72 22.48 -20.40
CA LYS A 10 -40.54 22.39 -19.54
C LYS A 10 -40.55 21.02 -18.85
N GLN A 11 -39.68 20.12 -19.29
CA GLN A 11 -39.32 18.93 -18.53
C GLN A 11 -38.66 19.42 -17.24
N LYS A 12 -39.44 19.39 -16.14
CA LYS A 12 -38.97 19.66 -14.79
C LYS A 12 -37.87 18.63 -14.47
N ASN A 13 -36.62 19.02 -14.66
CA ASN A 13 -35.49 18.33 -14.05
C ASN A 13 -35.68 18.43 -12.53
N LYS A 14 -36.19 17.36 -11.92
CA LYS A 14 -36.11 17.19 -10.47
C LYS A 14 -34.62 17.27 -10.10
N PRO A 15 -34.20 18.12 -9.15
CA PRO A 15 -32.85 18.02 -8.61
C PRO A 15 -32.74 16.61 -8.02
N LYS A 16 -31.88 15.77 -8.61
CA LYS A 16 -31.43 14.55 -7.94
C LYS A 16 -30.88 15.00 -6.59
N LEU A 17 -31.61 14.65 -5.54
CA LEU A 17 -31.16 14.76 -4.16
C LEU A 17 -29.75 14.16 -4.15
N LYS A 18 -28.72 15.00 -3.98
CA LYS A 18 -27.38 14.51 -3.70
C LYS A 18 -27.56 13.57 -2.50
N PRO A 19 -27.09 12.31 -2.56
CA PRO A 19 -27.04 11.48 -1.36
C PRO A 19 -26.35 12.34 -0.30
N LYS A 20 -27.04 12.59 0.81
CA LYS A 20 -26.43 13.16 2.00
C LYS A 20 -25.15 12.37 2.19
N ALA A 21 -24.00 13.00 1.97
CA ALA A 21 -22.73 12.43 2.34
C ALA A 21 -22.90 12.07 3.80
N GLN A 22 -23.03 10.76 4.08
CA GLN A 22 -22.87 10.25 5.42
C GLN A 22 -21.56 10.88 5.89
N VAL A 23 -21.66 11.76 6.89
CA VAL A 23 -20.51 12.18 7.66
C VAL A 23 -20.04 10.89 8.34
N GLN A 24 -19.24 10.11 7.61
CA GLN A 24 -18.58 8.94 8.16
C GLN A 24 -17.76 9.48 9.32
N ALA A 25 -18.10 9.06 10.53
CA ALA A 25 -17.30 9.34 11.70
C ALA A 25 -15.83 9.05 11.35
N PRO A 26 -14.88 9.92 11.72
CA PRO A 26 -13.49 9.74 11.34
C PRO A 26 -13.02 8.37 11.84
N SER A 27 -12.83 7.43 10.90
CA SER A 27 -12.37 6.09 11.24
C SER A 27 -11.05 6.20 11.99
N ILE A 28 -10.93 5.49 13.12
CA ILE A 28 -9.72 5.46 13.95
C ILE A 28 -8.51 5.01 13.11
N THR A 29 -8.74 4.17 12.10
CA THR A 29 -7.72 3.69 11.15
C THR A 29 -7.13 4.78 10.26
N THR A 30 -7.66 6.00 10.28
CA THR A 30 -7.15 7.13 9.48
C THR A 30 -6.14 7.96 10.28
N LYS A 31 -6.05 7.76 11.61
CA LYS A 31 -5.09 8.45 12.48
C LYS A 31 -3.72 7.77 12.38
N LYS A 32 -2.65 8.56 12.25
CA LYS A 32 -1.26 8.05 12.21
C LYS A 32 -0.86 7.35 13.51
N GLU A 33 -1.27 7.93 14.65
CA GLU A 33 -1.00 7.39 15.98
C GLU A 33 -1.51 5.94 16.14
N TYR A 34 -2.69 5.63 15.58
CA TYR A 34 -3.24 4.28 15.61
C TYR A 34 -2.27 3.26 14.98
N TRP A 35 -1.70 3.57 13.83
CA TRP A 35 -0.77 2.66 13.14
C TRP A 35 0.56 2.53 13.85
N ILE A 36 1.06 3.61 14.46
CA ILE A 36 2.29 3.56 15.27
C ILE A 36 2.08 2.65 16.47
N VAL A 37 1.00 2.86 17.23
CA VAL A 37 0.67 2.03 18.40
C VAL A 37 0.43 0.58 18.00
N LEU A 38 -0.34 0.35 16.92
CA LEU A 38 -0.60 -1.00 16.41
C LEU A 38 0.70 -1.72 16.02
N THR A 39 1.62 -1.03 15.37
CA THR A 39 2.93 -1.58 14.98
C THR A 39 3.75 -1.95 16.22
N ALA A 40 3.79 -1.08 17.23
CA ALA A 40 4.51 -1.35 18.47
C ALA A 40 3.91 -2.54 19.24
N VAL A 41 2.58 -2.59 19.37
CA VAL A 41 1.89 -3.70 20.05
C VAL A 41 2.13 -5.01 19.31
N LEU A 42 1.96 -5.03 17.98
CA LEU A 42 2.19 -6.24 17.20
C LEU A 42 3.66 -6.69 17.24
N ALA A 43 4.63 -5.78 17.19
CA ALA A 43 6.03 -6.13 17.35
C ALA A 43 6.32 -6.83 18.69
N VAL A 44 5.73 -6.35 19.79
CA VAL A 44 5.87 -6.98 21.12
C VAL A 44 5.19 -8.35 21.14
N VAL A 45 3.95 -8.45 20.66
CA VAL A 45 3.21 -9.73 20.58
C VAL A 45 3.99 -10.75 19.74
N THR A 46 4.54 -10.31 18.62
CA THR A 46 5.38 -11.11 17.74
C THR A 46 6.67 -11.58 18.43
N ALA A 47 7.31 -10.70 19.21
CA ALA A 47 8.50 -11.07 19.98
C ALA A 47 8.17 -12.14 21.03
N VAL A 48 7.09 -11.95 21.79
CA VAL A 48 6.61 -12.93 22.78
C VAL A 48 6.27 -14.25 22.10
N PHE A 49 5.61 -14.21 20.94
CA PHE A 49 5.32 -15.41 20.14
C PHE A 49 6.60 -16.14 19.71
N GLY A 50 7.60 -15.42 19.18
CA GLY A 50 8.87 -16.03 18.77
C GLY A 50 9.58 -16.72 19.92
N VAL A 51 9.63 -16.08 21.10
CA VAL A 51 10.23 -16.66 22.30
C VAL A 51 9.46 -17.88 22.80
N THR A 52 8.13 -17.79 22.87
CA THR A 52 7.27 -18.90 23.33
C THR A 52 7.25 -20.09 22.38
N ALA A 53 7.41 -19.85 21.08
CA ALA A 53 7.57 -20.89 20.05
C ALA A 53 9.00 -21.46 19.96
N GLY A 54 9.94 -20.98 20.77
CA GLY A 54 11.33 -21.47 20.79
C GLY A 54 12.14 -21.09 19.56
N PHE A 55 11.79 -20.00 18.87
CA PHE A 55 12.57 -19.53 17.72
C PHE A 55 13.92 -18.94 18.16
N SER A 56 14.93 -19.10 17.30
CA SER A 56 16.21 -18.41 17.48
C SER A 56 16.02 -16.89 17.44
N LEU A 57 17.00 -16.16 17.98
CA LEU A 57 16.98 -14.69 17.99
C LEU A 57 16.85 -14.12 16.57
N VAL A 58 17.57 -14.71 15.60
CA VAL A 58 17.54 -14.28 14.19
C VAL A 58 16.18 -14.52 13.55
N ARG A 59 15.55 -15.69 13.77
CA ARG A 59 14.19 -15.96 13.26
C ARG A 59 13.17 -15.00 13.85
N THR A 60 13.27 -14.75 15.15
CA THR A 60 12.37 -13.81 15.84
C THR A 60 12.54 -12.39 15.31
N ALA A 61 13.79 -11.93 15.16
CA ALA A 61 14.09 -10.60 14.61
C ALA A 61 13.57 -10.44 13.16
N LEU A 62 13.79 -11.44 12.30
CA LEU A 62 13.26 -11.43 10.92
C LEU A 62 11.74 -11.32 10.91
N LEU A 63 11.05 -12.09 11.75
CA LEU A 63 9.59 -12.09 11.81
C LEU A 63 9.05 -10.73 12.30
N ILE A 64 9.69 -10.13 13.32
CA ILE A 64 9.35 -8.77 13.78
C ILE A 64 9.52 -7.76 12.63
N VAL A 65 10.67 -7.79 11.93
CA VAL A 65 10.93 -6.86 10.82
C VAL A 65 9.89 -7.02 9.73
N THR A 66 9.56 -8.25 9.32
CA THR A 66 8.56 -8.51 8.29
C THR A 66 7.18 -7.98 8.70
N VAL A 67 6.75 -8.23 9.94
CA VAL A 67 5.47 -7.71 10.47
C VAL A 67 5.44 -6.19 10.48
N VAL A 68 6.51 -5.56 10.99
CA VAL A 68 6.63 -4.08 11.07
C VAL A 68 6.58 -3.45 9.68
N VAL A 69 7.30 -4.02 8.71
CA VAL A 69 7.35 -3.51 7.33
C VAL A 69 5.97 -3.59 6.67
N VAL A 70 5.27 -4.72 6.82
CA VAL A 70 3.92 -4.91 6.25
C VAL A 70 2.92 -3.92 6.88
N ILE A 71 2.87 -3.83 8.22
CA ILE A 71 1.94 -2.93 8.91
C ILE A 71 2.27 -1.47 8.59
N GLY A 72 3.55 -1.10 8.63
CA GLY A 72 4.01 0.24 8.30
C GLY A 72 3.58 0.66 6.90
N PHE A 73 3.70 -0.25 5.92
CA PHE A 73 3.25 0.00 4.55
C PHE A 73 1.73 0.17 4.44
N VAL A 74 0.95 -0.71 5.07
CA VAL A 74 -0.52 -0.60 5.09
C VAL A 74 -0.96 0.70 5.76
N GLY A 75 -0.33 1.08 6.87
CA GLY A 75 -0.57 2.33 7.57
C GLY A 75 -0.24 3.54 6.70
N LEU A 76 0.86 3.50 5.94
CA LEU A 76 1.23 4.55 5.00
C LEU A 76 0.21 4.68 3.86
N ILE A 77 -0.32 3.55 3.35
CA ILE A 77 -1.37 3.57 2.33
C ILE A 77 -2.65 4.23 2.87
N ARG A 78 -3.06 3.85 4.08
CA ARG A 78 -4.30 4.30 4.73
C ARG A 78 -4.27 5.74 5.20
N THR A 79 -3.11 6.23 5.66
CA THR A 79 -2.94 7.61 6.16
C THR A 79 -2.47 8.59 5.08
N GLY A 80 -1.87 8.08 4.00
CA GLY A 80 -1.41 8.87 2.88
C GLY A 80 -2.56 9.32 1.98
N LYS A 81 -2.70 10.64 1.81
CA LYS A 81 -3.54 11.22 0.76
C LYS A 81 -2.93 10.87 -0.61
N SER A 82 -3.77 10.41 -1.53
CA SER A 82 -3.37 10.15 -2.92
C SER A 82 -4.37 10.83 -3.84
N ASP A 83 -3.86 11.64 -4.76
CA ASP A 83 -4.66 12.34 -5.78
C ASP A 83 -5.04 11.40 -6.95
N LEU A 84 -4.51 10.17 -6.95
CA LEU A 84 -4.80 9.15 -7.95
C LEU A 84 -6.10 8.40 -7.64
N SER A 85 -6.80 7.97 -8.70
CA SER A 85 -7.86 7.00 -8.55
C SER A 85 -7.33 5.70 -7.95
N LEU A 86 -8.17 5.03 -7.15
CA LEU A 86 -7.82 3.83 -6.41
C LEU A 86 -7.24 2.73 -7.31
N SER A 87 -7.79 2.58 -8.52
CA SER A 87 -7.30 1.66 -9.55
C SER A 87 -5.88 1.99 -10.01
N LYS A 88 -5.59 3.25 -10.39
CA LYS A 88 -4.24 3.65 -10.81
C LYS A 88 -3.21 3.47 -9.70
N ARG A 89 -3.58 3.84 -8.48
CA ARG A 89 -2.74 3.67 -7.29
C ARG A 89 -2.39 2.20 -7.07
N ALA A 90 -3.37 1.31 -7.15
CA ALA A 90 -3.16 -0.14 -7.04
C ALA A 90 -2.23 -0.67 -8.15
N THR A 91 -2.35 -0.17 -9.38
CA THR A 91 -1.45 -0.55 -10.48
C THR A 91 0.01 -0.18 -10.18
N PHE A 92 0.27 1.04 -9.70
CA PHE A 92 1.63 1.46 -9.34
C PHE A 92 2.21 0.65 -8.18
N ILE A 93 1.40 0.39 -7.15
CA ILE A 93 1.78 -0.48 -6.02
C ILE A 93 2.12 -1.88 -6.52
N PHE A 94 1.26 -2.47 -7.34
CA PHE A 94 1.45 -3.83 -7.85
C PHE A 94 2.68 -3.93 -8.75
N ALA A 95 2.87 -2.97 -9.67
CA ALA A 95 4.05 -2.90 -10.52
C ALA A 95 5.34 -2.70 -9.71
N GLY A 96 5.30 -1.87 -8.67
CA GLY A 96 6.42 -1.71 -7.75
C GLY A 96 6.75 -3.00 -7.02
N ALA A 97 5.75 -3.69 -6.47
CA ALA A 97 5.94 -4.97 -5.78
C ALA A 97 6.53 -6.03 -6.73
N SER A 98 5.93 -6.20 -7.90
CA SER A 98 6.27 -7.28 -8.84
C SER A 98 7.57 -7.06 -9.60
N VAL A 99 7.87 -5.83 -10.02
CA VAL A 99 9.09 -5.56 -10.80
C VAL A 99 10.24 -5.19 -9.87
N ILE A 100 10.05 -4.18 -9.03
CA ILE A 100 11.13 -3.64 -8.20
C ILE A 100 11.40 -4.57 -7.01
N GLY A 101 10.34 -4.95 -6.29
CA GLY A 101 10.47 -5.81 -5.12
C GLY A 101 11.03 -7.18 -5.46
N PHE A 102 10.51 -7.82 -6.52
CA PHE A 102 11.04 -9.10 -6.97
C PHE A 102 12.47 -8.99 -7.52
N ALA A 103 12.81 -7.95 -8.28
CA ALA A 103 14.17 -7.78 -8.79
C ALA A 103 15.19 -7.62 -7.66
N ILE A 104 14.86 -6.84 -6.61
CA ILE A 104 15.71 -6.70 -5.42
C ILE A 104 15.87 -8.05 -4.73
N TRP A 105 14.77 -8.77 -4.51
CA TRP A 105 14.81 -10.08 -3.88
C TRP A 105 15.68 -11.07 -4.67
N ALA A 106 15.46 -11.16 -5.98
CA ALA A 106 16.23 -12.02 -6.87
C ALA A 106 17.72 -11.66 -6.88
N ALA A 107 18.06 -10.37 -6.89
CA ALA A 107 19.46 -9.94 -6.82
C ALA A 107 20.12 -10.35 -5.49
N LEU A 108 19.41 -10.22 -4.37
CA LEU A 108 19.91 -10.62 -3.05
C LEU A 108 20.11 -12.14 -2.94
N THR A 109 19.16 -12.92 -3.47
CA THR A 109 19.27 -14.39 -3.43
C THR A 109 20.34 -14.92 -4.38
N LEU A 110 20.44 -14.36 -5.59
CA LEU A 110 21.40 -14.79 -6.61
C LEU A 110 22.84 -14.35 -6.30
N SER A 111 23.03 -13.23 -5.58
CA SER A 111 24.37 -12.74 -5.22
C SER A 111 25.05 -13.54 -4.11
N GLY A 112 24.33 -14.42 -3.42
CA GLY A 112 24.86 -15.19 -2.29
C GLY A 112 25.17 -14.35 -1.03
N ALA A 113 24.95 -13.04 -1.07
CA ALA A 113 25.24 -12.11 0.02
C ALA A 113 24.48 -12.42 1.32
N VAL A 114 23.39 -13.18 1.22
CA VAL A 114 22.47 -13.50 2.32
C VAL A 114 22.56 -14.95 2.80
N THR A 115 23.51 -15.73 2.26
CA THR A 115 23.75 -17.13 2.64
C THR A 115 23.98 -17.36 4.14
N PRO A 116 24.79 -16.56 4.88
CA PRO A 116 24.98 -16.81 6.31
C PRO A 116 23.68 -16.62 7.11
N ILE A 117 22.88 -15.61 6.74
CA ILE A 117 21.61 -15.31 7.40
C ILE A 117 20.57 -16.39 7.06
N ALA A 118 20.55 -16.88 5.82
CA ALA A 118 19.63 -17.92 5.37
C ALA A 118 19.88 -19.26 6.07
N VAL A 119 21.14 -19.64 6.26
CA VAL A 119 21.51 -20.89 6.96
C VAL A 119 21.07 -20.84 8.43
N GLU A 120 21.30 -19.70 9.11
CA GLU A 120 20.94 -19.55 10.53
C GLU A 120 19.42 -19.43 10.74
N ALA A 121 18.73 -18.69 9.85
CA ALA A 121 17.29 -18.52 9.93
C ALA A 121 16.51 -19.73 9.41
N GLY A 122 17.14 -20.64 8.68
CA GLY A 122 16.46 -21.67 7.90
C GLY A 122 16.04 -21.12 6.54
N GLU A 123 16.42 -21.83 5.48
CA GLU A 123 16.34 -21.34 4.10
C GLU A 123 14.90 -20.96 3.70
N GLU A 124 13.91 -21.80 4.01
CA GLU A 124 12.50 -21.53 3.70
C GLU A 124 11.97 -20.32 4.47
N PHE A 125 12.28 -20.24 5.77
CA PHE A 125 11.82 -19.16 6.63
C PHE A 125 12.43 -17.82 6.18
N TYR A 126 13.72 -17.81 5.85
CA TYR A 126 14.39 -16.65 5.30
C TYR A 126 13.82 -16.26 3.93
N ALA A 127 13.63 -17.23 3.03
CA ALA A 127 13.13 -16.98 1.68
C ALA A 127 11.76 -16.29 1.71
N VAL A 128 10.83 -16.79 2.54
CA VAL A 128 9.48 -16.21 2.66
C VAL A 128 9.53 -14.81 3.28
N ASN A 129 10.22 -14.62 4.41
CA ASN A 129 10.25 -13.33 5.11
C ASN A 129 10.98 -12.25 4.27
N SER A 130 12.10 -12.61 3.65
CA SER A 130 12.84 -11.70 2.77
C SER A 130 12.04 -11.34 1.51
N LEU A 131 11.32 -12.30 0.92
CA LEU A 131 10.44 -12.05 -0.22
C LEU A 131 9.34 -11.07 0.15
N VAL A 132 8.61 -11.32 1.25
CA VAL A 132 7.55 -10.41 1.72
C VAL A 132 8.08 -9.00 1.97
N THR A 133 9.25 -8.90 2.61
CA THR A 133 9.89 -7.62 2.90
C THR A 133 10.28 -6.88 1.62
N CYS A 134 10.87 -7.57 0.65
CA CYS A 134 11.26 -6.99 -0.64
C CYS A 134 10.04 -6.61 -1.48
N LEU A 135 9.01 -7.45 -1.54
CA LEU A 135 7.76 -7.12 -2.22
C LEU A 135 7.09 -5.88 -1.60
N THR A 136 7.08 -5.77 -0.28
CA THR A 136 6.54 -4.61 0.43
C THR A 136 7.38 -3.35 0.18
N GLY A 137 8.70 -3.48 0.17
CA GLY A 137 9.61 -2.39 -0.21
C GLY A 137 9.40 -1.93 -1.65
N GLY A 138 9.27 -2.86 -2.59
CA GLY A 138 8.93 -2.58 -3.98
C GLY A 138 7.56 -1.91 -4.11
N ALA A 139 6.56 -2.39 -3.38
CA ALA A 139 5.22 -1.81 -3.31
C ALA A 139 5.26 -0.34 -2.84
N TRP A 140 6.11 -0.05 -1.87
CA TRP A 140 6.36 1.30 -1.38
C TRP A 140 7.03 2.18 -2.43
N ILE A 141 8.05 1.69 -3.12
CA ILE A 141 8.68 2.43 -4.23
C ILE A 141 7.63 2.70 -5.32
N GLY A 142 6.80 1.72 -5.67
CA GLY A 142 5.69 1.88 -6.61
C GLY A 142 4.71 2.98 -6.20
N GLU A 143 4.28 3.00 -4.94
CA GLU A 143 3.43 4.07 -4.40
C GLU A 143 4.12 5.45 -4.48
N LEU A 144 5.42 5.54 -4.19
CA LEU A 144 6.19 6.79 -4.29
C LEU A 144 6.28 7.29 -5.74
N LEU A 145 6.56 6.39 -6.68
CA LEU A 145 6.59 6.70 -8.11
C LEU A 145 5.21 7.16 -8.59
N GLY A 146 4.14 6.49 -8.14
CA GLY A 146 2.77 6.87 -8.43
C GLY A 146 2.42 8.27 -7.92
N ARG A 147 2.95 8.71 -6.77
CA ARG A 147 2.71 10.07 -6.23
C ARG A 147 3.52 11.16 -6.94
N SER A 148 4.58 10.81 -7.66
CA SER A 148 5.40 11.80 -8.36
C SER A 148 4.63 12.42 -9.52
N ARG A 149 4.30 13.71 -9.41
CA ARG A 149 3.59 14.46 -10.47
C ARG A 149 4.34 14.42 -11.81
N TRP A 150 5.67 14.39 -11.78
CA TRP A 150 6.49 14.30 -12.98
C TRP A 150 6.26 12.99 -13.75
N ILE A 151 6.18 11.87 -13.02
CA ILE A 151 5.95 10.53 -13.59
C ILE A 151 4.52 10.42 -14.11
N GLN A 152 3.54 10.94 -13.35
CA GLN A 152 2.15 10.99 -13.80
C GLN A 152 2.00 11.78 -15.10
N SER A 153 2.65 12.93 -15.20
CA SER A 153 2.63 13.75 -16.42
C SER A 153 3.20 12.98 -17.61
N ARG A 154 4.34 12.29 -17.49
CA ARG A 154 4.92 11.55 -18.63
C ARG A 154 4.10 10.33 -19.05
N LEU A 155 3.53 9.58 -18.10
CA LEU A 155 2.77 8.37 -18.40
C LEU A 155 1.36 8.67 -18.93
N PHE A 156 0.71 9.75 -18.45
CA PHE A 156 -0.67 10.05 -18.81
C PHE A 156 -0.84 11.17 -19.86
N LEU A 157 0.14 12.06 -20.08
CA LEU A 157 0.08 13.02 -21.20
C LEU A 157 0.47 12.36 -22.53
N ASN A 158 1.38 11.38 -22.54
CA ASN A 158 1.78 10.69 -23.77
C ASN A 158 0.74 9.70 -24.32
N MET A 159 -0.34 9.40 -23.59
CA MET A 159 -1.45 8.57 -24.09
C MET A 159 -2.59 9.38 -24.70
N LYS A 160 -2.43 10.71 -24.83
CA LYS A 160 -3.46 11.61 -25.34
C LYS A 160 -3.14 12.24 -26.71
N ASN A 161 -2.01 11.87 -27.30
CA ASN A 161 -1.64 12.13 -28.70
C ASN A 161 -1.64 10.80 -29.47
#